data_AF-A0A6G6J7E4-F1
#
_entry.id   AF-A0A6G6J7E4-F1
#
_cell.length_a   1.000
_cell.length_b   1.000
_cell.length_c   1.000
_cell.angle_alpha   90.00
_cell.angle_beta   90.00
_cell.angle_gamma   90.00
#
_symmetry.space_group_name_H-M   'P 1'
#
loop_
_entity.id
_entity.type
_entity.pdbx_description
1 polymer ?
#
loop_
_entity_poly.entity_id
_entity_poly.type
_entity_poly.pdbx_seq_one_letter_code
_entity_poly.pdbx_strand_id
1 'polypeptide(L)'
;MTQAFVPSLGSLPMLDALRRERSHGDLPGYLQVVQGIQVLLNYAGVVVTEVEEREASEVVLTLEREGVSTSLWLRPLERTQPGMAVFPLQVGAKFMACKPSATPAAECEVTFVYLPPTTTINELVEYAFGDLTYQQVESIQNFSAEYAMSGPIERFPRAALVMLMSSNTAADKPGKVYFKLWHQAEGKAELIELEPTVSPFKAAEQARDLGYSPTIYRCHSGCYVAFLSTSGFDFL
;
A
#
# COMPACT_ATOMS: atom_id res chain seq x y z
N MET A 1 -16.26 -27.50 -16.54
CA MET A 1 -15.43 -26.29 -16.35
C MET A 1 -16.17 -25.38 -15.40
N THR A 2 -15.89 -25.46 -14.10
CA THR A 2 -16.42 -24.53 -13.11
C THR A 2 -15.50 -23.33 -13.07
N GLN A 3 -15.95 -22.18 -13.58
CA GLN A 3 -15.28 -20.91 -13.28
C GLN A 3 -15.28 -20.74 -11.76
N ALA A 4 -14.09 -20.78 -11.16
CA ALA A 4 -13.93 -20.44 -9.76
C ALA A 4 -14.32 -18.97 -9.60
N PHE A 5 -15.51 -18.73 -9.04
CA PHE A 5 -15.92 -17.40 -8.61
C PHE A 5 -15.00 -17.00 -7.46
N VAL A 6 -14.01 -16.15 -7.73
CA VAL A 6 -13.15 -15.56 -6.70
C VAL A 6 -13.77 -14.21 -6.37
N PRO A 7 -14.60 -14.09 -5.31
CA PRO A 7 -15.19 -12.82 -4.95
C PRO A 7 -14.08 -11.84 -4.55
N SER A 8 -14.15 -10.61 -5.08
CA SER A 8 -13.37 -9.50 -4.55
C SER A 8 -13.73 -9.31 -3.08
N LEU A 9 -12.71 -9.24 -2.21
CA LEU A 9 -12.95 -9.10 -0.78
C LEU A 9 -13.71 -7.81 -0.48
N GLY A 10 -13.34 -6.69 -1.12
CA GLY A 10 -14.04 -5.41 -0.92
C GLY A 10 -15.51 -5.37 -1.38
N SER A 11 -16.02 -6.41 -2.05
CA SER A 11 -17.43 -6.55 -2.46
C SER A 11 -18.28 -7.43 -1.54
N LEU A 12 -17.69 -7.99 -0.49
CA LEU A 12 -18.44 -8.83 0.44
C LEU A 12 -19.38 -7.95 1.30
N PRO A 13 -20.65 -8.33 1.48
CA PRO A 13 -21.64 -7.53 2.23
C PRO A 13 -21.20 -7.14 3.64
N MET A 14 -20.40 -7.99 4.28
CA MET A 14 -19.80 -7.71 5.60
C MET A 14 -18.78 -6.57 5.54
N LEU A 15 -18.00 -6.48 4.47
CA LEU A 15 -17.00 -5.44 4.27
C LEU A 15 -17.62 -4.11 3.80
N ASP A 16 -18.72 -4.18 3.05
CA ASP A 16 -19.54 -3.00 2.72
C ASP A 16 -20.30 -2.43 3.93
N ALA A 17 -20.77 -3.28 4.86
CA ALA A 17 -21.38 -2.83 6.12
C ALA A 17 -20.37 -2.07 6.99
N LEU A 18 -19.14 -2.60 7.10
CA LEU A 18 -18.04 -1.97 7.83
C LEU A 18 -17.52 -0.68 7.19
N ARG A 19 -17.67 -0.54 5.87
CA ARG A 19 -17.38 0.71 5.16
C ARG A 19 -18.37 1.83 5.53
N ARG A 20 -19.59 1.48 5.96
CA ARG A 20 -20.64 2.43 6.37
C ARG A 20 -20.60 2.81 7.85
N GLU A 21 -20.12 1.92 8.73
CA GLU A 21 -20.13 2.14 10.19
C GLU A 21 -18.91 2.93 10.74
N ARG A 22 -17.87 3.18 9.95
CA ARG A 22 -16.58 3.72 10.42
C ARG A 22 -16.49 5.23 10.59
N SER A 23 -17.48 5.86 11.24
CA SER A 23 -17.31 7.25 11.69
C SER A 23 -16.44 7.35 12.95
N HIS A 24 -16.29 6.27 13.73
CA HIS A 24 -15.69 6.33 15.06
C HIS A 24 -15.00 5.02 15.47
N GLY A 25 -13.73 4.80 15.09
CA GLY A 25 -12.79 3.93 15.85
C GLY A 25 -13.28 2.58 16.40
N ASP A 26 -14.25 1.91 15.77
CA ASP A 26 -14.91 0.76 16.38
C ASP A 26 -14.10 -0.52 16.19
N LEU A 27 -13.36 -0.89 17.25
CA LEU A 27 -12.67 -2.19 17.41
C LEU A 27 -13.54 -3.41 17.05
N PRO A 28 -14.85 -3.47 17.39
CA PRO A 28 -15.69 -4.64 17.11
C PRO A 28 -15.80 -4.96 15.62
N GLY A 29 -15.88 -3.94 14.77
CA GLY A 29 -15.98 -4.12 13.32
C GLY A 29 -14.66 -4.58 12.70
N TYR A 30 -13.53 -4.12 13.24
CA TYR A 30 -12.20 -4.53 12.79
C TYR A 30 -11.97 -6.04 13.01
N LEU A 31 -12.25 -6.56 14.21
CA LEU A 31 -12.04 -7.98 14.51
C LEU A 31 -12.95 -8.90 13.67
N GLN A 32 -14.16 -8.46 13.32
CA GLN A 32 -15.03 -9.19 12.40
C GLN A 32 -14.45 -9.29 10.99
N VAL A 33 -13.77 -8.24 10.48
CA VAL A 33 -13.01 -8.34 9.21
C VAL A 33 -11.95 -9.41 9.31
N VAL A 34 -11.16 -9.37 10.38
CA VAL A 34 -10.05 -10.30 10.58
C VAL A 34 -10.56 -11.74 10.63
N GLN A 35 -11.66 -11.99 11.34
CA GLN A 35 -12.33 -13.30 11.36
C GLN A 35 -12.79 -13.73 9.96
N GLY A 36 -13.40 -12.82 9.18
CA GLY A 36 -13.78 -13.09 7.79
C GLY A 36 -12.58 -13.46 6.92
N ILE A 37 -11.46 -12.75 7.06
CA ILE A 37 -10.21 -13.05 6.35
C ILE A 37 -9.69 -14.43 6.74
N GLN A 38 -9.69 -14.79 8.03
CA GLN A 38 -9.27 -16.13 8.48
C GLN A 38 -10.10 -17.24 7.83
N VAL A 39 -11.42 -17.09 7.76
CA VAL A 39 -12.31 -18.06 7.08
C VAL A 39 -11.95 -18.19 5.60
N LEU A 40 -11.68 -17.07 4.93
CA LEU A 40 -11.35 -17.06 3.51
C LEU A 40 -9.96 -17.64 3.22
N LEU A 41 -8.97 -17.40 4.11
CA LEU A 41 -7.65 -18.02 4.02
C LEU A 41 -7.75 -19.54 4.10
N ASN A 42 -8.53 -20.07 5.06
CA ASN A 42 -8.79 -21.50 5.17
C ASN A 42 -9.45 -22.06 3.90
N TYR A 43 -10.40 -21.32 3.31
CA TYR A 43 -11.03 -21.73 2.04
C TYR A 43 -10.05 -21.72 0.86
N ALA A 44 -9.05 -20.83 0.89
CA ALA A 44 -7.96 -20.78 -0.09
C ALA A 44 -6.87 -21.83 0.15
N GLY A 45 -7.04 -22.75 1.11
CA GLY A 45 -6.09 -23.80 1.42
C GLY A 45 -4.89 -23.35 2.25
N VAL A 46 -4.98 -22.19 2.91
CA VAL A 46 -3.97 -21.67 3.85
C VAL A 46 -4.47 -21.85 5.27
N VAL A 47 -3.69 -22.52 6.10
CA VAL A 47 -4.04 -22.76 7.51
C VAL A 47 -3.56 -21.58 8.33
N VAL A 48 -4.45 -20.99 9.13
CA VAL A 48 -4.07 -20.01 10.16
C VAL A 48 -3.70 -20.78 11.44
N THR A 49 -2.42 -20.80 11.80
CA THR A 49 -1.89 -21.60 12.93
C THR A 49 -1.85 -20.82 14.23
N GLU A 50 -1.71 -19.50 14.15
CA GLU A 50 -1.67 -18.60 15.31
C GLU A 50 -2.30 -17.26 14.96
N VAL A 51 -2.94 -16.65 15.95
CA VAL A 51 -3.50 -15.29 15.89
C VAL A 51 -2.96 -14.53 17.09
N GLU A 52 -2.13 -13.53 16.84
CA GLU A 52 -1.53 -12.68 17.86
C GLU A 52 -2.14 -11.28 17.78
N GLU A 53 -2.76 -10.82 18.86
CA GLU A 53 -3.19 -9.43 19.01
C GLU A 53 -2.06 -8.60 19.64
N ARG A 54 -1.68 -7.51 18.96
CA ARG A 54 -0.59 -6.61 19.37
C ARG A 54 -1.10 -5.22 19.72
N GLU A 55 -0.21 -4.42 20.31
CA GLU A 55 -0.49 -3.01 20.60
C GLU A 55 -0.90 -2.24 19.33
N ALA A 56 -1.70 -1.17 19.50
CA ALA A 56 -2.29 -0.37 18.41
C ALA A 56 -3.33 -1.10 17.53
N SER A 57 -3.98 -2.15 18.05
CA SER A 57 -5.00 -2.93 17.32
C SER A 57 -4.46 -3.61 16.07
N GLU A 58 -3.18 -4.01 16.10
CA GLU A 58 -2.59 -4.86 15.07
C GLU A 58 -2.93 -6.34 15.37
N VAL A 59 -3.33 -7.08 14.34
CA VAL A 59 -3.45 -8.54 14.42
C VAL A 59 -2.43 -9.16 13.48
N VAL A 60 -1.68 -10.13 13.99
CA VAL A 60 -0.74 -10.95 13.21
C VAL A 60 -1.33 -12.34 13.06
N LEU A 61 -1.48 -12.77 11.82
CA LEU A 61 -1.88 -14.12 11.48
C LEU A 61 -0.63 -14.91 11.07
N THR A 62 -0.32 -15.99 11.78
CA THR A 62 0.68 -16.96 11.31
C THR A 62 -0.02 -17.92 10.36
N LEU A 63 0.52 -18.01 9.15
CA LEU A 63 -0.05 -18.76 8.04
C LEU A 63 0.85 -19.94 7.69
N GLU A 64 0.26 -21.07 7.35
CA GLU A 64 0.96 -22.24 6.86
C GLU A 64 0.33 -22.74 5.55
N ARG A 65 1.18 -22.99 4.56
CA ARG A 65 0.81 -23.60 3.28
C ARG A 65 1.94 -24.50 2.81
N GLU A 66 1.64 -25.76 2.55
CA GLU A 66 2.60 -26.74 2.02
C GLU A 66 3.90 -26.86 2.85
N GLY A 67 3.81 -26.73 4.18
CA GLY A 67 4.94 -26.80 5.10
C GLY A 67 5.81 -25.53 5.16
N VAL A 68 5.41 -24.46 4.46
CA VAL A 68 6.01 -23.13 4.60
C VAL A 68 5.17 -22.29 5.54
N SER A 69 5.83 -21.64 6.50
CA SER A 69 5.18 -20.72 7.44
C SER A 69 5.57 -19.28 7.16
N THR A 70 4.60 -18.37 7.22
CA THR A 70 4.79 -16.92 7.10
C THR A 70 3.83 -16.18 8.03
N SER A 71 3.90 -14.86 8.05
CA SER A 71 2.99 -14.02 8.83
C SER A 71 2.36 -12.94 7.95
N LEU A 72 1.10 -12.63 8.24
CA LEU A 72 0.35 -11.53 7.62
C LEU A 72 -0.09 -10.57 8.74
N TRP A 73 0.30 -9.32 8.63
CA TRP A 73 -0.03 -8.28 9.60
C TRP A 73 -1.24 -7.49 9.10
N LEU A 74 -2.21 -7.26 9.98
CA LEU A 74 -3.46 -6.56 9.65
C LEU A 74 -3.66 -5.42 10.62
N ARG A 75 -3.78 -4.20 10.09
CA ARG A 75 -4.06 -2.99 10.89
C ARG A 75 -5.34 -2.31 10.42
N PRO A 76 -6.06 -1.61 11.32
CA PRO A 76 -7.07 -0.64 10.91
C PRO A 76 -6.46 0.38 9.95
N LEU A 77 -7.28 0.92 9.05
CA LEU A 77 -6.84 2.05 8.23
C LEU A 77 -6.61 3.27 9.14
N GLU A 78 -5.42 3.85 9.09
CA GLU A 78 -5.09 5.08 9.82
C GLU A 78 -5.97 6.27 9.38
N ARG A 79 -6.38 6.26 8.10
CA ARG A 79 -7.23 7.27 7.49
C ARG A 79 -8.03 6.72 6.32
N THR A 80 -9.26 7.22 6.17
CA THR A 80 -10.10 6.99 5.00
C THR A 80 -10.05 8.20 4.09
N GLN A 81 -9.80 7.99 2.80
CA GLN A 81 -9.66 9.08 1.83
C GLN A 81 -10.96 9.28 1.04
N PRO A 82 -11.57 10.48 1.07
CA PRO A 82 -12.75 10.76 0.27
C PRO A 82 -12.45 10.60 -1.23
N GLY A 83 -13.20 9.73 -1.93
CA GLY A 83 -13.10 9.58 -3.38
C GLY A 83 -12.16 8.48 -3.89
N MET A 84 -11.37 7.84 -3.02
CA MET A 84 -10.56 6.67 -3.38
C MET A 84 -11.02 5.45 -2.58
N ALA A 85 -11.59 4.46 -3.27
CA ALA A 85 -11.97 3.20 -2.64
C ALA A 85 -10.70 2.40 -2.27
N VAL A 86 -10.72 1.71 -1.14
CA VAL A 86 -9.56 0.97 -0.59
C VAL A 86 -10.03 -0.30 0.11
N PHE A 87 -9.17 -1.31 0.16
CA PHE A 87 -9.35 -2.47 1.02
C PHE A 87 -9.49 -2.02 2.49
N PRO A 88 -10.41 -2.59 3.27
CA PRO A 88 -10.78 -2.04 4.58
C PRO A 88 -9.73 -2.21 5.69
N LEU A 89 -8.54 -2.73 5.37
CA LEU A 89 -7.41 -2.85 6.30
C LEU A 89 -6.12 -2.42 5.60
N GLN A 90 -5.15 -1.99 6.40
CA GLN A 90 -3.78 -1.93 5.96
C GLN A 90 -3.15 -3.32 6.16
N VAL A 91 -2.38 -3.78 5.18
CA VAL A 91 -1.81 -5.12 5.18
C VAL A 91 -0.29 -5.01 5.23
N GLY A 92 0.33 -5.71 6.17
CA GLY A 92 1.76 -5.80 6.31
C GLY A 92 2.28 -7.19 5.95
N ALA A 93 3.42 -7.25 5.28
CA ALA A 93 4.18 -8.48 5.08
C ALA A 93 5.68 -8.17 5.09
N LYS A 94 6.49 -9.19 5.36
CA LYS A 94 7.95 -9.09 5.21
C LYS A 94 8.30 -9.26 3.74
N PHE A 95 8.73 -8.16 3.12
CA PHE A 95 9.00 -8.13 1.70
C PHE A 95 10.48 -8.34 1.39
N MET A 96 10.78 -9.27 0.49
CA MET A 96 12.13 -9.47 -0.05
C MET A 96 12.40 -8.62 -1.31
N ALA A 97 11.38 -8.06 -1.96
CA ALA A 97 11.65 -7.33 -3.19
C ALA A 97 12.52 -6.10 -2.88
N CYS A 98 13.57 -5.96 -3.68
CA CYS A 98 14.63 -4.97 -3.53
C CYS A 98 15.63 -5.19 -2.39
N LYS A 99 15.56 -6.30 -1.64
CA LYS A 99 16.66 -6.74 -0.76
C LYS A 99 17.60 -7.68 -1.53
N PRO A 100 18.92 -7.69 -1.23
CA PRO A 100 19.83 -8.68 -1.80
C PRO A 100 19.30 -10.09 -1.57
N SER A 101 19.44 -10.99 -2.54
CA SER A 101 18.94 -12.38 -2.45
C SER A 101 19.47 -13.17 -1.25
N ALA A 102 20.54 -12.68 -0.60
CA ALA A 102 21.15 -13.27 0.59
C ALA A 102 20.54 -12.79 1.92
N THR A 103 19.65 -11.79 1.93
CA THR A 103 18.99 -11.35 3.17
C THR A 103 17.98 -12.40 3.62
N PRO A 104 18.09 -12.97 4.83
CA PRO A 104 17.07 -13.88 5.35
C PRO A 104 15.72 -13.17 5.48
N ALA A 105 14.62 -13.83 5.11
CA ALA A 105 13.27 -13.26 5.22
C ALA A 105 12.93 -12.81 6.65
N ALA A 106 13.47 -13.48 7.67
CA ALA A 106 13.30 -13.12 9.07
C ALA A 106 13.83 -11.72 9.41
N GLU A 107 14.88 -11.26 8.72
CA GLU A 107 15.54 -9.97 8.93
C GLU A 107 14.90 -8.82 8.14
N CYS A 108 13.90 -9.13 7.30
CA CYS A 108 13.17 -8.09 6.58
C CYS A 108 12.20 -7.35 7.51
N GLU A 109 12.19 -6.02 7.36
CA GLU A 109 11.20 -5.15 7.98
C GLU A 109 9.82 -5.46 7.41
N VAL A 110 8.79 -5.35 8.26
CA VAL A 110 7.40 -5.45 7.83
C VAL A 110 7.03 -4.18 7.08
N THR A 111 6.63 -4.34 5.83
CA THR A 111 6.16 -3.23 5.00
C THR A 111 4.64 -3.24 5.01
N PHE A 112 4.02 -2.13 5.46
CA PHE A 112 2.58 -1.95 5.43
C PHE A 112 2.14 -1.20 4.17
N VAL A 113 1.10 -1.71 3.52
CA VAL A 113 0.55 -1.15 2.29
C VAL A 113 -0.96 -1.01 2.36
N TYR A 114 -1.48 -0.01 1.64
CA TYR A 114 -2.89 0.06 1.30
C TYR A 114 -3.12 -0.78 0.04
N LEU A 115 -4.22 -1.52 0.00
CA LEU A 115 -4.56 -2.40 -1.12
C LEU A 115 -5.80 -1.90 -1.87
N PRO A 116 -5.90 -2.16 -3.18
CA PRO A 116 -7.11 -1.88 -3.94
C PRO A 116 -8.35 -2.54 -3.32
N PRO A 117 -9.55 -1.94 -3.45
CA PRO A 117 -10.77 -2.55 -2.94
C PRO A 117 -11.09 -3.87 -3.65
N THR A 118 -10.56 -4.05 -4.87
CA THR A 118 -10.73 -5.25 -5.68
C THR A 118 -9.86 -6.42 -5.24
N THR A 119 -8.94 -6.23 -4.28
CA THR A 119 -8.03 -7.27 -3.81
C THR A 119 -8.78 -8.55 -3.40
N THR A 120 -8.25 -9.67 -3.85
CA THR A 120 -8.75 -11.02 -3.63
C THR A 120 -7.99 -11.72 -2.51
N ILE A 121 -8.55 -12.82 -1.99
CA ILE A 121 -7.87 -13.62 -0.99
C ILE A 121 -6.59 -14.26 -1.53
N ASN A 122 -6.57 -14.67 -2.80
CA ASN A 122 -5.40 -15.27 -3.42
C ASN A 122 -4.25 -14.26 -3.51
N GLU A 123 -4.53 -13.00 -3.84
CA GLU A 123 -3.52 -11.94 -3.83
C GLU A 123 -2.99 -11.67 -2.42
N LEU A 124 -3.83 -11.76 -1.37
CA LEU A 124 -3.35 -11.68 0.02
C LEU A 124 -2.45 -12.85 0.40
N VAL A 125 -2.76 -14.06 -0.08
CA VAL A 125 -1.92 -15.24 0.10
C VAL A 125 -0.59 -15.05 -0.63
N GLU A 126 -0.60 -14.70 -1.91
CA GLU A 126 0.61 -14.39 -2.68
C GLU A 126 1.44 -13.30 -2.00
N TYR A 127 0.79 -12.27 -1.45
CA TYR A 127 1.44 -11.21 -0.69
C TYR A 127 2.09 -11.72 0.61
N ALA A 128 1.42 -12.57 1.38
CA ALA A 128 1.95 -13.13 2.62
C ALA A 128 3.15 -14.07 2.39
N PHE A 129 3.10 -14.87 1.31
CA PHE A 129 4.14 -15.84 0.98
C PHE A 129 5.24 -15.27 0.07
N GLY A 130 5.09 -14.04 -0.42
CA GLY A 130 6.07 -13.40 -1.29
C GLY A 130 6.07 -13.92 -2.73
N ASP A 131 5.01 -14.62 -3.16
CA ASP A 131 4.86 -15.20 -4.50
C ASP A 131 4.30 -14.19 -5.51
N LEU A 132 4.71 -12.93 -5.39
CA LEU A 132 4.24 -11.85 -6.25
C LEU A 132 5.19 -11.64 -7.42
N THR A 133 4.62 -11.44 -8.60
CA THR A 133 5.34 -10.91 -9.76
C THR A 133 5.75 -9.45 -9.51
N TYR A 134 6.80 -8.97 -10.18
CA TYR A 134 7.20 -7.56 -10.08
C TYR A 134 6.08 -6.59 -10.45
N GLN A 135 5.24 -6.95 -11.41
CA GLN A 135 4.08 -6.16 -11.81
C GLN A 135 3.04 -6.05 -10.69
N GLN A 136 2.80 -7.13 -9.94
CA GLN A 136 1.89 -7.07 -8.77
C GLN A 136 2.50 -6.24 -7.65
N VAL A 137 3.80 -6.39 -7.37
CA VAL A 137 4.51 -5.55 -6.39
C VAL A 137 4.34 -4.08 -6.71
N GLU A 138 4.60 -3.72 -7.97
CA GLU A 138 4.45 -2.35 -8.45
C GLU A 138 3.02 -1.83 -8.29
N SER A 139 2.03 -2.61 -8.75
CA SER A 139 0.63 -2.21 -8.67
C SER A 139 0.24 -1.90 -7.23
N ILE A 140 0.63 -2.76 -6.29
CA ILE A 140 0.39 -2.59 -4.86
C ILE A 140 1.13 -1.37 -4.31
N GLN A 141 2.41 -1.20 -4.63
CA GLN A 141 3.21 -0.08 -4.12
C GLN A 141 2.73 1.26 -4.66
N ASN A 142 2.39 1.33 -5.95
CA ASN A 142 1.84 2.54 -6.57
C ASN A 142 0.49 2.89 -5.98
N PHE A 143 -0.45 1.94 -5.91
CA PHE A 143 -1.75 2.18 -5.30
C PHE A 143 -1.60 2.64 -3.84
N SER A 144 -0.71 2.00 -3.08
CA SER A 144 -0.45 2.36 -1.69
C SER A 144 0.12 3.78 -1.55
N ALA A 145 1.05 4.16 -2.42
CA ALA A 145 1.60 5.51 -2.45
C ALA A 145 0.54 6.54 -2.85
N GLU A 146 -0.23 6.28 -3.90
CA GLU A 146 -1.31 7.16 -4.35
C GLU A 146 -2.38 7.33 -3.27
N TYR A 147 -2.83 6.25 -2.63
CA TYR A 147 -3.80 6.31 -1.54
C TYR A 147 -3.27 7.10 -0.35
N ALA A 148 -2.01 6.88 0.06
CA ALA A 148 -1.38 7.67 1.12
C ALA A 148 -1.26 9.16 0.75
N MET A 149 -1.19 9.49 -0.54
CA MET A 149 -1.11 10.87 -1.00
C MET A 149 -2.48 11.44 -1.41
N SER A 150 -3.56 10.67 -1.40
CA SER A 150 -4.85 11.13 -1.92
C SER A 150 -5.61 12.12 -1.01
N GLY A 151 -5.06 12.47 0.16
CA GLY A 151 -5.65 13.48 1.04
C GLY A 151 -4.59 14.39 1.66
N PRO A 152 -5.03 15.53 2.23
CA PRO A 152 -4.14 16.47 2.88
C PRO A 152 -3.33 15.80 3.99
N ILE A 153 -2.09 16.24 4.15
CA ILE A 153 -1.19 15.76 5.21
C ILE A 153 -0.78 16.99 6.03
N GLU A 154 -1.15 16.98 7.30
CA GLU A 154 -0.79 18.05 8.24
C GLU A 154 0.74 18.18 8.30
N ARG A 155 1.25 19.42 8.26
CA ARG A 155 2.69 19.74 8.34
C ARG A 155 3.55 19.13 7.22
N PHE A 156 2.91 18.70 6.13
CA PHE A 156 3.58 18.28 4.92
C PHE A 156 3.66 19.46 3.93
N PRO A 157 4.65 19.52 3.01
CA PRO A 157 4.75 20.60 2.05
C PRO A 157 3.48 20.81 1.23
N ARG A 158 3.34 21.98 0.59
CA ARG A 158 2.22 22.24 -0.33
C ARG A 158 2.34 21.46 -1.64
N ALA A 159 3.54 21.02 -2.00
CA ALA A 159 3.80 20.24 -3.20
C ALA A 159 4.97 19.27 -2.99
N ALA A 160 4.87 18.08 -3.58
CA ALA A 160 5.86 17.02 -3.48
C ALA A 160 5.93 16.20 -4.77
N LEU A 161 7.10 15.66 -5.09
CA LEU A 161 7.20 14.61 -6.11
C LEU A 161 6.96 13.23 -5.48
N VAL A 162 6.08 12.45 -6.08
CA VAL A 162 5.78 11.07 -5.70
C VAL A 162 6.43 10.16 -6.75
N MET A 163 7.44 9.41 -6.33
CA MET A 163 8.11 8.42 -7.18
C MET A 163 7.27 7.14 -7.24
N LEU A 164 6.99 6.69 -8.45
CA LEU A 164 6.21 5.48 -8.77
C LEU A 164 7.03 4.56 -9.67
N MET A 165 6.62 3.30 -9.80
CA MET A 165 7.26 2.32 -10.69
C MET A 165 6.35 2.00 -11.87
N SER A 166 6.92 1.82 -13.06
CA SER A 166 6.23 1.40 -14.28
C SER A 166 6.90 0.15 -14.84
N SER A 167 6.17 -0.94 -14.82
CA SER A 167 6.66 -2.28 -15.15
C SER A 167 6.81 -2.33 -16.65
N ASN A 168 7.99 -2.74 -17.11
CA ASN A 168 8.08 -3.23 -18.48
C ASN A 168 7.18 -4.48 -18.59
N THR A 169 6.70 -4.78 -19.79
CA THR A 169 5.85 -5.94 -20.08
C THR A 169 6.46 -7.32 -19.76
N ALA A 170 7.68 -7.39 -19.23
CA ALA A 170 8.34 -8.61 -18.79
C ALA A 170 8.17 -8.76 -17.27
N ALA A 171 7.40 -9.76 -16.83
CA ALA A 171 6.99 -9.99 -15.44
C ALA A 171 8.15 -10.24 -14.46
N ASP A 172 9.35 -10.48 -14.96
CA ASP A 172 10.56 -10.87 -14.22
C ASP A 172 11.57 -9.73 -14.02
N LYS A 173 11.28 -8.51 -14.51
CA LYS A 173 12.21 -7.37 -14.41
C LYS A 173 11.61 -6.19 -13.66
N PRO A 174 12.43 -5.47 -12.86
CA PRO A 174 11.98 -4.24 -12.22
C PRO A 174 11.61 -3.20 -13.28
N GLY A 175 10.51 -2.50 -13.01
CA GLY A 175 10.01 -1.40 -13.83
C GLY A 175 10.94 -0.19 -13.87
N LYS A 176 10.71 0.71 -14.83
CA LYS A 176 11.30 2.06 -14.81
C LYS A 176 10.57 2.91 -13.77
N VAL A 177 11.31 3.68 -13.00
CA VAL A 177 10.71 4.67 -12.10
C VAL A 177 10.20 5.88 -12.87
N TYR A 178 9.11 6.48 -12.42
CA TYR A 178 8.59 7.76 -12.89
C TYR A 178 8.07 8.59 -11.72
N PHE A 179 7.63 9.82 -11.99
CA PHE A 179 7.17 10.74 -10.94
C PHE A 179 5.80 11.32 -11.27
N LYS A 180 4.97 11.50 -10.24
CA LYS A 180 3.78 12.38 -10.28
C LYS A 180 4.01 13.56 -9.35
N LEU A 181 3.40 14.69 -9.67
CA LEU A 181 3.37 15.85 -8.80
C LEU A 181 2.17 15.74 -7.87
N TRP A 182 2.42 15.60 -6.58
CA TRP A 182 1.40 15.77 -5.57
C TRP A 182 1.35 17.23 -5.11
N HIS A 183 0.15 17.77 -4.91
CA HIS A 183 -0.03 19.07 -4.29
C HIS A 183 -1.23 19.08 -3.35
N GLN A 184 -1.18 19.96 -2.33
CA GLN A 184 -2.31 20.22 -1.45
C GLN A 184 -2.61 21.71 -1.34
N ALA A 185 -3.88 22.06 -1.54
CA ALA A 185 -4.40 23.41 -1.42
C ALA A 185 -5.86 23.34 -0.92
N GLU A 186 -6.25 24.29 -0.06
CA GLU A 186 -7.65 24.46 0.38
C GLU A 186 -8.31 23.18 0.94
N GLY A 187 -7.54 22.34 1.62
CA GLY A 187 -8.04 21.08 2.21
C GLY A 187 -8.27 19.96 1.20
N LYS A 188 -7.75 20.09 -0.02
CA LYS A 188 -7.73 19.04 -1.03
C LYS A 188 -6.29 18.66 -1.37
N ALA A 189 -6.11 17.43 -1.79
CA ALA A 189 -4.86 16.92 -2.32
C ALA A 189 -5.12 16.32 -3.71
N GLU A 190 -4.19 16.52 -4.63
CA GLU A 190 -4.29 15.99 -5.99
C GLU A 190 -2.94 15.43 -6.46
N LEU A 191 -3.02 14.45 -7.35
CA LEU A 191 -1.87 13.88 -8.05
C LEU A 191 -1.98 14.26 -9.54
N ILE A 192 -1.00 15.03 -10.00
CA ILE A 192 -0.87 15.50 -11.37
C ILE A 192 0.16 14.62 -12.09
N GLU A 193 -0.23 14.10 -13.25
CA GLU A 193 0.68 13.37 -14.14
C GLU A 193 1.77 14.30 -14.69
N LEU A 194 3.02 13.84 -14.66
CA LEU A 194 4.17 14.50 -15.29
C LEU A 194 4.62 13.69 -16.50
N GLU A 195 5.42 14.29 -17.38
CA GLU A 195 6.04 13.52 -18.46
C GLU A 195 6.98 12.44 -17.88
N PRO A 196 6.90 11.19 -18.35
CA PRO A 196 7.69 10.09 -17.79
C PRO A 196 9.20 10.36 -17.80
N THR A 197 9.82 10.40 -16.62
CA THR A 197 11.26 10.59 -16.44
C THR A 197 11.75 9.80 -15.23
N VAL A 198 12.95 9.22 -15.34
CA VAL A 198 13.62 8.57 -14.20
C VAL A 198 14.43 9.57 -13.35
N SER A 199 14.57 10.82 -13.83
CA SER A 199 15.35 11.86 -13.15
C SER A 199 14.43 12.70 -12.24
N PRO A 200 14.68 12.72 -10.92
CA PRO A 200 13.92 13.57 -10.00
C PRO A 200 14.12 15.07 -10.28
N PHE A 201 15.28 15.47 -10.83
CA PHE A 201 15.56 16.86 -11.19
C PHE A 201 14.71 17.32 -12.38
N LYS A 202 14.58 16.48 -13.42
CA LYS A 202 13.72 16.78 -14.57
C LYS A 202 12.24 16.84 -14.18
N ALA A 203 11.80 15.94 -13.30
CA ALA A 203 10.43 15.99 -12.76
C ALA A 203 10.19 17.27 -11.94
N ALA A 204 11.20 17.73 -11.18
CA ALA A 204 11.11 18.98 -10.44
C ALA A 204 11.07 20.22 -11.35
N GLU A 205 11.81 20.21 -12.47
CA GLU A 205 11.72 21.25 -13.50
C GLU A 205 10.32 21.31 -14.11
N GLN A 206 9.75 20.17 -14.52
CA GLN A 206 8.37 20.14 -15.04
C GLN A 206 7.35 20.67 -14.03
N ALA A 207 7.49 20.33 -12.75
CA ALA A 207 6.61 20.85 -11.71
C ALA A 207 6.77 22.37 -11.51
N ARG A 208 7.99 22.92 -11.66
CA ARG A 208 8.24 24.38 -11.64
C ARG A 208 7.61 25.08 -12.84
N ASP A 209 7.65 24.46 -14.02
CA ASP A 209 6.99 25.00 -15.22
C ASP A 209 5.46 25.06 -15.04
N LEU A 210 4.90 24.17 -14.22
CA LEU A 210 3.49 24.17 -13.79
C LEU A 210 3.20 25.17 -12.65
N GLY A 211 4.20 25.90 -12.15
CA GLY A 211 4.05 26.90 -11.09
C GLY A 211 4.23 26.36 -9.66
N TYR A 212 4.71 25.13 -9.50
CA TYR A 212 4.92 24.51 -8.19
C TYR A 212 6.40 24.48 -7.80
N SER A 213 6.67 24.60 -6.50
CA SER A 213 8.00 24.39 -5.93
C SER A 213 8.00 23.09 -5.13
N PRO A 214 8.06 21.91 -5.77
CA PRO A 214 7.91 20.65 -5.05
C PRO A 214 9.14 20.34 -4.21
N THR A 215 8.90 19.77 -3.03
CA THR A 215 9.95 19.06 -2.29
C THR A 215 10.05 17.63 -2.83
N ILE A 216 11.26 17.14 -3.11
CA ILE A 216 11.44 15.80 -3.68
C ILE A 216 11.41 14.78 -2.54
N TYR A 217 10.45 13.84 -2.56
CA TYR A 217 10.39 12.73 -1.60
C TYR A 217 10.55 11.38 -2.30
N ARG A 218 11.25 10.46 -1.65
CA ARG A 218 11.08 9.03 -1.90
C ARG A 218 9.95 8.54 -1.00
N CYS A 219 8.87 8.05 -1.59
CA CYS A 219 7.93 7.20 -0.87
C CYS A 219 8.40 5.77 -1.03
N HIS A 220 9.04 5.23 0.01
CA HIS A 220 9.23 3.79 0.14
C HIS A 220 8.33 3.35 1.27
N SER A 221 7.36 2.47 0.99
CA SER A 221 6.73 1.67 2.05
C SER A 221 6.32 2.49 3.30
N GLY A 222 5.60 3.60 3.11
CA GLY A 222 5.13 4.46 4.20
C GLY A 222 6.15 5.42 4.82
N CYS A 223 7.40 5.44 4.36
CA CYS A 223 8.46 6.34 4.84
C CYS A 223 8.79 7.41 3.79
N TYR A 224 8.70 8.68 4.21
CA TYR A 224 9.05 9.86 3.41
C TYR A 224 10.54 10.18 3.60
N VAL A 225 11.35 10.01 2.56
CA VAL A 225 12.76 10.44 2.59
C VAL A 225 12.93 11.64 1.66
N ALA A 226 13.18 12.82 2.23
CA ALA A 226 13.48 14.02 1.46
C ALA A 226 14.81 13.82 0.70
N PHE A 227 14.80 14.02 -0.62
CA PHE A 227 15.98 13.86 -1.45
C PHE A 227 16.95 15.06 -1.40
N LEU A 228 16.54 16.18 -0.80
CA LEU A 228 17.31 17.31 -0.28
C LEU A 228 16.38 18.53 -0.16
N SER A 229 16.63 19.41 0.80
CA SER A 229 16.06 20.76 0.86
C SER A 229 16.53 21.57 -0.36
N THR A 230 15.64 21.86 -1.31
CA THR A 230 15.91 22.89 -2.32
C THR A 230 15.83 24.26 -1.67
N SER A 231 16.70 25.19 -2.08
CA SER A 231 16.93 26.53 -1.50
C SER A 231 15.75 27.51 -1.63
N GLY A 232 14.55 27.07 -1.33
CA GLY A 232 13.31 27.82 -1.41
C GLY A 232 12.37 27.37 -0.31
N PHE A 233 12.61 27.94 0.87
CA PHE A 233 11.77 27.96 2.07
C PHE A 233 11.85 26.74 3.00
N ASP A 234 12.35 27.03 4.21
CA ASP A 234 12.25 26.21 5.40
C ASP A 234 10.78 25.95 5.76
N PHE A 235 10.56 24.76 6.29
CA PHE A 235 9.32 24.37 6.94
C PHE A 235 8.90 25.38 8.01
N LEU A 236 7.63 25.79 7.97
CA LEU A 236 6.84 26.18 9.13
C LEU A 236 5.62 25.27 9.22
#